data_AF-A0A950AQD0-F1
#
_entry.id   AF-A0A950AQD0-F1
#
_cell.length_a   1.000
_cell.length_b   1.000
_cell.length_c   1.000
_cell.angle_alpha   90.00
_cell.angle_beta   90.00
_cell.angle_gamma   90.00
#
_symmetry.space_group_name_H-M   'P 1'
#
loop_
_entity.id
_entity.type
_entity.pdbx_description
1 polymer ?
#
loop_
_entity_poly.entity_id
_entity_poly.type
_entity_poly.pdbx_seq_one_letter_code
_entity_poly.pdbx_strand_id
1 'polypeptide(L)'
;MKNVRRMGAIGLGLALVIGSGTLRLEAQEPKPSEVSNSTPARRANDPSRRVPRYFDQIGLTPGQRESIYKICATHQQQIDALEKQIAEIRAQMLSECEALLADTQKQFLEQRRHAAVRARREAE
;
A
#
# COMPACT_ATOMS: atom_id res chain seq x y z
N MET A 1 -38.04 -27.19 -23.81
CA MET A 1 -38.25 -26.04 -22.89
C MET A 1 -37.21 -24.99 -23.20
N LYS A 2 -37.66 -23.74 -23.33
CA LYS A 2 -36.89 -22.55 -23.70
C LYS A 2 -35.97 -22.15 -22.55
N ASN A 3 -34.81 -21.56 -22.85
CA ASN A 3 -34.37 -20.31 -22.21
C ASN A 3 -33.19 -19.68 -23.00
N VAL A 4 -33.52 -18.60 -23.69
CA VAL A 4 -32.63 -17.61 -24.29
C VAL A 4 -32.35 -16.55 -23.23
N ARG A 5 -31.10 -16.11 -23.06
CA ARG A 5 -30.79 -14.73 -22.65
C ARG A 5 -29.54 -14.22 -23.37
N ARG A 6 -29.78 -13.26 -24.27
CA ARG A 6 -28.82 -12.31 -24.86
C ARG A 6 -28.70 -11.08 -23.94
N MET A 7 -27.78 -10.18 -24.31
CA MET A 7 -27.55 -8.78 -23.87
C MET A 7 -26.33 -8.62 -22.96
N GLY A 8 -25.40 -7.69 -23.18
CA GLY A 8 -25.31 -6.61 -24.16
C GLY A 8 -24.14 -5.71 -23.76
N ALA A 9 -23.37 -5.22 -24.74
CA ALA A 9 -22.31 -4.24 -24.56
C ALA A 9 -22.88 -2.84 -24.33
N ILE A 10 -22.35 -2.13 -23.32
CA ILE A 10 -22.52 -0.69 -23.03
C ILE A 10 -21.23 -0.31 -22.30
N GLY A 11 -20.48 0.75 -22.59
CA GLY A 11 -20.70 1.93 -23.41
C GLY A 11 -19.78 3.03 -22.86
N LEU A 12 -19.06 3.65 -23.78
CA LEU A 12 -18.18 4.82 -23.66
C LEU A 12 -18.75 5.96 -22.79
N GLY A 13 -17.90 6.66 -22.03
CA GLY A 13 -18.32 7.84 -21.25
C GLY A 13 -17.16 8.67 -20.69
N LEU A 14 -16.38 9.28 -21.58
CA LEU A 14 -15.39 10.33 -21.30
C LEU A 14 -16.12 11.64 -20.94
N ALA A 15 -15.79 12.27 -19.81
CA ALA A 15 -16.16 13.66 -19.52
C ALA A 15 -15.00 14.39 -18.84
N LEU A 16 -14.20 15.04 -19.70
CA LEU A 16 -13.12 15.96 -19.37
C LEU A 16 -13.75 17.34 -19.03
N VAL A 17 -13.66 17.77 -17.77
CA VAL A 17 -14.01 19.14 -17.37
C VAL A 17 -12.73 19.96 -17.31
N ILE A 18 -12.47 20.74 -18.35
CA ILE A 18 -11.44 21.78 -18.38
C ILE A 18 -12.03 23.03 -17.72
N GLY A 19 -11.62 23.29 -16.48
CA GLY A 19 -11.86 24.56 -15.79
C GLY A 19 -10.69 25.52 -16.02
N SER A 20 -10.78 26.36 -17.05
CA SER A 20 -9.88 27.50 -17.27
C SER A 20 -10.22 28.63 -16.30
N GLY A 21 -9.40 28.81 -15.26
CA GLY A 21 -9.53 29.88 -14.27
C GLY A 21 -8.24 30.69 -14.15
N THR A 22 -8.19 31.81 -14.86
CA THR A 22 -7.35 33.01 -14.67
C THR A 22 -5.84 32.83 -14.41
N LEU A 23 -5.07 33.10 -15.47
CA LEU A 23 -3.72 33.65 -15.39
C LEU A 23 -3.71 34.90 -14.49
N ARG A 24 -3.10 34.82 -13.30
CA ARG A 24 -2.50 35.99 -12.64
C ARG A 24 -1.00 35.96 -12.91
N LEU A 25 -0.59 36.77 -13.87
CA LEU A 25 0.79 37.10 -14.16
C LEU A 25 1.21 38.19 -13.17
N GLU A 26 1.59 37.79 -11.96
CA GLU A 26 2.18 38.69 -10.97
C GLU A 26 3.71 38.50 -11.04
N ALA A 27 4.36 39.36 -11.83
CA ALA A 27 5.80 39.50 -11.86
C ALA A 27 6.27 40.06 -10.51
N GLN A 28 6.72 39.20 -9.60
CA GLN A 28 7.51 39.58 -8.44
C GLN A 28 8.99 39.33 -8.73
N GLU A 29 9.77 40.41 -8.68
CA GLU A 29 11.24 40.38 -8.67
C GLU A 29 11.76 39.47 -7.54
N PRO A 30 12.81 38.66 -7.79
CA PRO A 30 13.35 37.78 -6.76
C PRO A 30 14.22 38.58 -5.77
N LYS A 31 13.67 38.86 -4.58
CA LYS A 31 14.50 39.04 -3.39
C LYS A 31 14.98 37.65 -2.94
N PRO A 32 16.30 37.41 -2.79
CA PRO A 32 16.80 36.14 -2.29
C PRO A 32 16.49 36.07 -0.79
N SER A 33 15.31 35.55 -0.50
CA SER A 33 14.93 35.13 0.85
C SER A 33 15.14 33.63 0.87
N GLU A 34 16.04 33.20 1.74
CA GLU A 34 16.40 31.82 2.03
C GLU A 34 15.15 31.01 2.41
N VAL A 35 14.49 30.45 1.41
CA VAL A 35 13.42 29.48 1.63
C VAL A 35 14.10 28.17 2.00
N SER A 36 14.14 27.91 3.30
CA SER A 36 14.29 26.56 3.83
C SER A 36 13.14 25.71 3.24
N ASN A 37 13.39 25.13 2.07
CA ASN A 37 12.57 24.08 1.48
C ASN A 37 12.78 22.79 2.29
N SER A 38 12.41 22.82 3.57
CA SER A 38 12.08 21.61 4.29
C SER A 38 10.63 21.27 3.93
N THR A 39 10.46 20.63 2.77
CA THR A 39 9.29 19.77 2.55
C THR A 39 9.18 18.91 3.82
N PRO A 40 8.08 18.97 4.60
CA PRO A 40 7.99 18.19 5.81
C PRO A 40 8.09 16.74 5.39
N ALA A 41 9.24 16.12 5.65
CA ALA A 41 9.42 14.69 5.47
C ALA A 41 8.21 14.04 6.16
N ARG A 42 7.37 13.34 5.38
CA ARG A 42 6.25 12.56 5.93
C ARG A 42 6.86 11.73 7.05
N ARG A 43 6.63 12.13 8.30
CA ARG A 43 7.18 11.42 9.44
C ARG A 43 6.70 9.99 9.29
N ALA A 44 7.63 9.05 9.19
CA ALA A 44 7.31 7.64 9.14
C ALA A 44 6.32 7.37 10.27
N ASN A 45 5.16 6.83 9.91
CA ASN A 45 4.08 6.65 10.86
C ASN A 45 4.50 5.54 11.82
N ASP A 46 4.88 5.92 13.04
CA ASP A 46 5.29 4.98 14.08
C ASP A 46 4.07 4.13 14.50
N PRO A 47 4.05 2.82 14.17
CA PRO A 47 2.93 1.95 14.49
C PRO A 47 2.71 1.82 16.00
N SER A 48 3.75 2.03 16.81
CA SER A 48 3.67 1.96 18.27
C SER A 48 2.92 3.14 18.90
N ARG A 49 2.77 4.25 18.17
CA ARG A 49 2.02 5.44 18.59
C ARG A 49 0.57 5.44 18.11
N ARG A 50 0.02 4.26 17.82
CA ARG A 50 -1.38 4.08 17.47
C ARG A 50 -2.12 3.45 18.64
N VAL A 51 -3.31 3.96 18.91
CA VAL A 51 -4.25 3.24 19.77
C VAL A 51 -4.92 2.12 18.95
N PRO A 52 -5.29 1.00 19.59
CA PRO A 52 -6.07 -0.04 18.93
C PRO A 52 -7.37 0.50 18.33
N ARG A 53 -7.90 -0.22 17.34
CA ARG A 53 -9.12 0.18 16.63
C ARG A 53 -10.25 0.44 17.63
N TYR A 54 -10.95 1.56 17.45
CA TYR A 54 -12.06 2.05 18.28
C TYR A 54 -11.71 2.52 19.70
N PHE A 55 -10.48 2.32 20.19
CA PHE A 55 -10.10 2.77 21.54
C PHE A 55 -10.13 4.29 21.68
N ASP A 56 -9.90 5.02 20.60
CA ASP A 56 -10.01 6.49 20.63
C ASP A 56 -11.45 7.01 20.75
N GLN A 57 -12.47 6.15 20.57
CA GLN A 57 -13.88 6.53 20.61
C GLN A 57 -14.49 6.46 22.01
N ILE A 58 -13.77 5.86 22.98
CA ILE A 58 -14.27 5.65 24.36
C ILE A 58 -13.80 6.73 25.35
N GLY A 59 -13.25 7.84 24.86
CA GLY A 59 -12.86 8.97 25.70
C GLY A 59 -11.65 8.67 26.60
N LEU A 60 -10.56 8.14 26.02
CA LEU A 60 -9.33 7.87 26.77
C LEU A 60 -8.74 9.15 27.37
N THR A 61 -8.34 9.06 28.63
CA THR A 61 -7.50 10.09 29.25
C THR A 61 -6.09 10.09 28.64
N PRO A 62 -5.34 11.21 28.72
CA PRO A 62 -3.95 11.26 28.23
C PRO A 62 -3.05 10.19 28.87
N GLY A 63 -3.23 9.91 30.16
CA GLY A 63 -2.47 8.88 30.86
C GLY A 63 -2.78 7.45 30.40
N GLN A 64 -4.06 7.14 30.11
CA GLN A 64 -4.44 5.87 29.51
C GLN A 64 -3.86 5.70 28.12
N ARG A 65 -3.92 6.74 27.29
CA ARG A 65 -3.36 6.75 25.93
C ARG A 65 -1.85 6.48 25.95
N GLU A 66 -1.11 7.17 26.81
CA GLU A 66 0.34 6.96 26.96
C GLU A 66 0.66 5.53 27.41
N SER A 67 -0.15 4.97 28.32
CA SER A 67 0.01 3.58 28.77
C SER A 67 -0.25 2.58 27.64
N ILE A 68 -1.27 2.84 26.82
CA ILE A 68 -1.58 2.03 25.62
C ILE A 68 -0.40 2.08 24.63
N TYR A 69 0.19 3.25 24.37
CA TYR A 69 1.35 3.35 23.48
C TYR A 69 2.54 2.52 23.96
N LYS A 70 2.82 2.50 25.27
CA LYS A 70 3.89 1.65 25.82
C LYS A 70 3.63 0.16 25.62
N ILE A 71 2.37 -0.26 25.79
CA ILE A 71 1.95 -1.65 25.55
C ILE A 71 2.10 -1.98 24.06
N CYS A 72 1.60 -1.12 23.17
CA CYS A 72 1.73 -1.29 21.72
C CYS A 72 3.21 -1.37 21.30
N ALA A 73 4.08 -0.49 21.81
CA ALA A 73 5.51 -0.52 21.51
C ALA A 73 6.18 -1.83 21.92
N THR A 74 5.86 -2.33 23.11
CA THR A 74 6.42 -3.58 23.65
C THR A 74 6.06 -4.76 22.75
N HIS A 75 4.79 -4.87 22.35
CA HIS A 75 4.35 -5.98 21.52
C HIS A 75 4.69 -5.81 20.04
N GLN A 76 4.80 -4.59 19.53
CA GLN A 76 5.14 -4.36 18.11
C GLN A 76 6.48 -4.97 17.75
N GLN A 77 7.49 -4.86 18.63
CA GLN A 77 8.80 -5.47 18.39
C GLN A 77 8.72 -7.00 18.27
N GLN A 78 7.89 -7.64 19.11
CA GLN A 78 7.67 -9.09 19.07
C GLN A 78 6.90 -9.50 17.82
N ILE A 79 5.89 -8.71 17.42
CA ILE A 79 5.12 -8.92 16.20
C ILE A 79 6.05 -8.84 14.98
N ASP A 80 6.85 -7.78 14.87
CA ASP A 80 7.79 -7.59 13.75
C ASP A 80 8.79 -8.75 13.64
N ALA A 81 9.27 -9.27 14.78
CA ALA A 81 10.17 -10.43 14.81
C ALA A 81 9.46 -11.70 14.32
N LEU A 82 8.23 -11.95 14.78
CA LEU A 82 7.44 -13.10 14.35
C LEU A 82 7.06 -13.02 12.88
N GLU A 83 6.70 -11.85 12.37
CA GLU A 83 6.39 -11.65 10.96
C GLU A 83 7.59 -11.94 10.06
N LYS A 84 8.81 -11.55 10.49
CA LYS A 84 10.05 -11.93 9.79
C LYS A 84 10.26 -13.44 9.78
N GLN A 85 10.10 -14.10 10.92
CA GLN A 85 10.22 -15.56 11.00
C GLN A 85 9.19 -16.26 10.10
N ILE A 86 7.94 -15.77 10.08
CA ILE A 86 6.89 -16.28 9.20
C ILE A 86 7.29 -16.10 7.72
N ALA A 87 7.84 -14.94 7.36
CA ALA A 87 8.29 -14.68 5.99
C ALA A 87 9.43 -15.62 5.58
N GLU A 88 10.41 -15.83 6.46
CA GLU A 88 11.53 -16.75 6.26
C GLU A 88 11.05 -18.20 6.09
N ILE A 89 10.18 -18.68 6.99
CA ILE A 89 9.61 -20.03 6.91
C ILE A 89 8.80 -20.21 5.63
N ARG A 90 8.00 -19.21 5.23
CA ARG A 90 7.24 -19.27 3.97
C ARG A 90 8.16 -19.34 2.76
N ALA A 91 9.24 -18.56 2.75
CA ALA A 91 10.23 -18.58 1.67
C ALA A 91 10.93 -19.94 1.59
N GLN A 92 11.32 -20.50 2.74
CA GLN A 92 11.93 -21.83 2.81
C GLN A 92 10.97 -22.92 2.33
N MET A 93 9.72 -22.93 2.82
CA MET A 93 8.69 -23.87 2.39
C MET A 93 8.48 -23.82 0.88
N LEU A 94 8.42 -22.63 0.28
CA LEU A 94 8.30 -22.47 -1.18
C LEU A 94 9.53 -23.02 -1.90
N SER A 95 10.74 -22.72 -1.42
CA SER A 95 11.98 -23.24 -1.99
C SER A 95 12.03 -24.77 -1.94
N GLU A 96 11.62 -25.38 -0.83
CA GLU A 96 11.55 -26.84 -0.68
C GLU A 96 10.53 -27.45 -1.65
N CYS A 97 9.37 -26.80 -1.82
CA CYS A 97 8.37 -27.22 -2.81
C CYS A 97 8.92 -27.11 -4.25
N GLU A 98 9.63 -26.03 -4.58
CA GLU A 98 10.24 -25.82 -5.90
C GLU A 98 11.39 -26.80 -6.18
N ALA A 99 12.09 -27.25 -5.14
CA ALA A 99 13.16 -28.25 -5.27
C ALA A 99 12.64 -29.60 -5.77
N LEU A 100 11.36 -29.94 -5.50
CA LEU A 100 10.71 -31.17 -5.96
C LEU A 100 10.30 -31.15 -7.44
N LEU A 101 10.35 -29.98 -8.09
CA LEU A 101 9.93 -29.83 -9.48
C LEU A 101 11.04 -30.25 -10.46
N ALA A 102 10.62 -30.86 -11.57
CA ALA A 102 11.50 -31.07 -12.73
C ALA A 102 11.84 -29.74 -13.41
N ASP A 103 12.95 -29.70 -14.15
CA ASP A 103 13.45 -28.46 -14.79
C ASP A 103 12.42 -27.84 -15.74
N THR A 104 11.70 -28.67 -16.49
CA THR A 104 10.61 -28.19 -17.37
C THR A 104 9.47 -27.55 -16.58
N GLN A 105 9.12 -28.11 -15.41
CA GLN A 105 8.09 -27.54 -14.53
C GLN A 105 8.54 -26.22 -13.91
N LYS A 106 9.82 -26.09 -13.56
CA LYS A 106 10.41 -24.82 -13.07
C LYS A 106 10.36 -23.74 -14.16
N GLN A 107 10.68 -24.07 -15.41
CA GLN A 107 10.56 -23.15 -16.53
C GLN A 107 9.13 -22.66 -16.73
N PHE A 108 8.14 -23.56 -16.66
CA PHE A 108 6.73 -23.16 -16.73
C PHE A 108 6.31 -22.28 -15.54
N LEU A 109 6.80 -22.57 -14.33
CA LEU A 109 6.52 -21.76 -13.14
C LEU A 109 7.03 -20.31 -13.32
N GLU A 110 8.26 -20.14 -13.82
CA GLU A 110 8.83 -18.81 -14.09
C GLU A 110 8.07 -18.06 -15.19
N GLN A 111 7.67 -18.74 -16.26
CA GLN A 111 6.83 -18.12 -17.29
C GLN A 111 5.51 -17.60 -16.71
N ARG A 112 4.88 -18.34 -15.80
CA ARG A 112 3.66 -17.90 -15.11
C ARG A 112 3.91 -16.70 -14.19
N ARG A 113 5.02 -16.69 -13.46
CA ARG A 113 5.43 -15.54 -12.62
C ARG A 113 5.59 -14.27 -13.46
N HIS A 114 6.31 -14.35 -14.57
CA HIS A 114 6.48 -13.22 -15.49
C HIS A 114 5.15 -12.73 -16.08
N ALA A 115 4.26 -13.64 -16.48
CA ALA A 115 2.95 -13.27 -17.00
C ALA A 115 2.10 -12.51 -15.95
N ALA A 116 2.12 -12.97 -14.68
CA ALA A 116 1.40 -12.30 -13.60
C ALA A 116 1.92 -10.88 -13.33
N VAL A 117 3.25 -10.68 -13.36
CA VAL A 117 3.85 -9.35 -13.20
C VAL A 117 3.45 -8.41 -14.34
N ARG A 118 3.47 -8.88 -15.59
CA ARG A 118 3.02 -8.07 -16.75
C ARG A 118 1.56 -7.68 -16.62
N ALA A 119 0.69 -8.64 -16.31
CA ALA A 119 -0.74 -8.39 -16.14
C ALA A 119 -1.05 -7.36 -15.04
N ARG A 120 -0.28 -7.36 -13.93
CA ARG A 120 -0.41 -6.34 -12.89
C ARG A 120 0.00 -4.96 -13.38
N ARG A 121 1.12 -4.85 -14.11
CA ARG A 121 1.60 -3.57 -14.66
C ARG A 121 0.66 -2.97 -15.69
N GLU A 122 -0.02 -3.81 -16.48
CA GLU A 122 -1.00 -3.37 -17.48
C GLU A 122 -2.33 -2.91 -16.84
N ALA A 123 -2.58 -3.28 -15.59
CA ALA A 123 -3.80 -2.90 -14.85
C ALA A 123 -3.63 -1.65 -13.96
N GLU A 124 -2.40 -1.15 -13.80
CA GLU A 124 -2.04 0.07 -13.07
C GLU A 124 -2.04 1.29 -14.00
#